data_AF-A0A330LIQ9-F1
#
_entry.id   AF-A0A330LIQ9-F1
#
_cell.length_a   1.000
_cell.length_b   1.000
_cell.length_c   1.000
_cell.angle_alpha   90.00
_cell.angle_beta   90.00
_cell.angle_gamma   90.00
#
_symmetry.space_group_name_H-M   'P 1'
#
loop_
_entity.id
_entity.type
_entity.pdbx_description
1 polymer ?
#
loop_
_entity_poly.entity_id
_entity_poly.type
_entity_poly.pdbx_seq_one_letter_code
_entity_poly.pdbx_strand_id
1 'polypeptide(L)'
;MQKMKPYTYTLHTLHVVITAFMPVSLPILSLQSDFPCLLIIRGIPGSGKSTLAQHYMQSIPDAVHCEADHYFINKQGQYCYDGRKIKRAHEFCQQNMRNALSQGKSVIVSNTSIRLWELTALLDIAASYDITPHIIHCRGQFTSMHNVPADIVARMALSYEAHPDETCYKPSFLSYNCNKTEI
;
A
#
# COMPACT_ATOMS: atom_id res chain seq x y z
N MET A 1 -38.88 -49.89 -5.06
CA MET A 1 -37.59 -49.78 -4.34
C MET A 1 -36.81 -48.62 -4.96
N GLN A 2 -36.56 -47.55 -4.18
CA GLN A 2 -35.70 -46.44 -4.59
C GLN A 2 -34.26 -46.94 -4.79
N LYS A 3 -33.54 -46.38 -5.78
CA LYS A 3 -32.13 -45.96 -5.63
C LYS A 3 -31.69 -45.04 -6.76
N MET A 4 -30.91 -44.05 -6.31
CA MET A 4 -30.36 -42.84 -6.91
C MET A 4 -29.59 -42.98 -8.24
N LYS A 5 -29.59 -41.87 -9.01
CA LYS A 5 -28.68 -41.56 -10.12
C LYS A 5 -27.22 -41.45 -9.64
N PRO A 6 -26.25 -41.62 -10.55
CA PRO A 6 -25.09 -40.72 -10.57
C PRO A 6 -24.94 -40.03 -11.93
N TYR A 7 -24.89 -38.70 -11.89
CA TYR A 7 -24.44 -37.87 -13.00
C TYR A 7 -22.92 -37.97 -13.11
N THR A 8 -22.43 -38.35 -14.29
CA THR A 8 -21.02 -38.33 -14.65
C THR A 8 -20.62 -36.92 -15.11
N TYR A 9 -19.64 -36.31 -14.45
CA TYR A 9 -18.89 -35.18 -15.01
C TYR A 9 -17.39 -35.48 -14.94
N THR A 10 -16.75 -35.30 -16.09
CA THR A 10 -15.36 -35.60 -16.41
C THR A 10 -14.37 -34.66 -15.71
N LEU A 11 -13.22 -35.20 -15.32
CA LEU A 11 -12.06 -34.52 -14.74
C LEU A 11 -11.49 -33.43 -15.66
N HIS A 12 -11.19 -32.26 -15.11
CA HIS A 12 -10.02 -31.48 -15.56
C HIS A 12 -9.31 -30.86 -14.35
N THR A 13 -8.14 -31.44 -14.08
CA THR A 13 -7.13 -30.99 -13.12
C THR A 13 -6.66 -29.57 -13.47
N LEU A 14 -6.64 -28.67 -12.50
CA LEU A 14 -5.87 -27.41 -12.56
C LEU A 14 -5.08 -27.26 -11.26
N HIS A 15 -3.95 -27.96 -11.21
CA HIS A 15 -2.83 -27.56 -10.38
C HIS A 15 -2.21 -26.34 -11.07
N VAL A 16 -2.52 -25.13 -10.60
CA VAL A 16 -1.76 -23.95 -11.01
C VAL A 16 -0.46 -23.97 -10.21
N VAL A 17 0.57 -24.51 -10.85
CA VAL A 17 1.96 -24.37 -10.43
C VAL A 17 2.36 -22.92 -10.71
N ILE A 18 2.41 -22.08 -9.68
CA ILE A 18 3.14 -20.81 -9.74
C ILE A 18 4.47 -21.02 -9.00
N THR A 19 5.43 -21.61 -9.70
CA THR A 19 6.85 -21.45 -9.34
C THR A 19 7.30 -20.11 -9.91
N ALA A 20 7.18 -19.05 -9.11
CA ALA A 20 7.88 -17.80 -9.35
C ALA A 20 9.03 -17.69 -8.34
N PHE A 21 10.24 -17.62 -8.88
CA PHE A 21 11.50 -17.44 -8.18
C PHE A 21 11.44 -16.16 -7.33
N MET A 22 11.48 -16.29 -5.99
CA MET A 22 11.44 -15.17 -5.03
C MET A 22 12.84 -14.93 -4.47
N PRO A 23 13.57 -13.85 -4.84
CA PRO A 23 14.67 -13.37 -4.03
C PRO A 23 14.21 -12.19 -3.16
N VAL A 24 14.57 -12.30 -1.88
CA VAL A 24 14.38 -11.34 -0.78
C VAL A 24 12.99 -11.37 -0.17
N SER A 25 12.95 -11.93 1.04
CA SER A 25 11.84 -11.93 1.98
C SER A 25 11.19 -10.54 2.11
N LEU A 26 10.12 -10.31 1.34
CA LEU A 26 9.02 -9.49 1.82
C LEU A 26 8.68 -9.99 3.24
N PRO A 27 8.26 -9.13 4.18
CA PRO A 27 7.42 -9.62 5.24
C PRO A 27 6.18 -10.19 4.53
N ILE A 28 6.27 -11.47 4.18
CA ILE A 28 5.13 -12.30 3.85
C ILE A 28 4.43 -12.31 5.18
N LEU A 29 3.56 -11.33 5.32
CA LEU A 29 2.45 -11.35 6.23
C LEU A 29 1.89 -12.77 6.05
N SER A 30 2.15 -13.64 7.02
CA SER A 30 1.36 -14.84 7.18
C SER A 30 -0.03 -14.31 7.57
N LEU A 31 -0.75 -13.76 6.58
CA LEU A 31 -2.15 -13.36 6.68
C LEU A 31 -2.95 -14.66 6.75
N GLN A 32 -2.77 -15.40 7.85
CA GLN A 32 -3.89 -16.03 8.49
C GLN A 32 -4.65 -14.87 9.16
N SER A 33 -5.45 -14.11 8.40
CA SER A 33 -6.27 -13.06 9.00
C SER A 33 -7.43 -12.69 8.11
N ASP A 34 -8.59 -12.68 8.74
CA ASP A 34 -9.89 -12.30 8.21
C ASP A 34 -9.84 -10.92 7.55
N PHE A 35 -10.41 -10.82 6.35
CA PHE A 35 -10.61 -9.54 5.69
C PHE A 35 -11.62 -8.71 6.50
N PRO A 36 -11.47 -7.38 6.58
CA PRO A 36 -10.53 -6.52 5.83
C PRO A 36 -9.16 -6.28 6.50
N CYS A 37 -8.10 -6.16 5.68
CA CYS A 37 -6.73 -5.81 6.10
C CYS A 37 -6.43 -4.32 5.86
N LEU A 38 -5.65 -3.69 6.75
CA LEU A 38 -5.17 -2.31 6.61
C LEU A 38 -3.65 -2.25 6.61
N LEU A 39 -3.08 -1.76 5.51
CA LEU A 39 -1.64 -1.49 5.37
C LEU A 39 -1.37 0.01 5.38
N ILE A 40 -0.44 0.47 6.22
CA ILE A 40 0.02 1.86 6.28
C ILE A 40 1.49 1.89 5.87
N ILE A 41 1.76 2.28 4.64
CA ILE A 41 3.11 2.44 4.08
C ILE A 41 3.53 3.90 4.26
N ARG A 42 4.66 4.13 4.93
CA ARG A 42 5.21 5.45 5.27
C ARG A 42 6.67 5.59 4.89
N GLY A 43 7.15 6.83 4.73
CA GLY A 43 8.53 7.11 4.34
C GLY A 43 8.69 8.33 3.43
N ILE A 44 9.92 8.79 3.29
CA ILE A 44 10.24 10.02 2.53
C ILE A 44 9.86 9.93 1.03
N PRO A 45 9.69 11.06 0.34
CA PRO A 45 9.59 11.06 -1.13
C PRO A 45 10.74 10.28 -1.76
N GLY A 46 10.44 9.48 -2.79
CA GLY A 46 11.44 8.61 -3.43
C GLY A 46 11.75 7.31 -2.68
N SER A 47 11.10 7.01 -1.55
CA SER A 47 11.41 5.76 -0.81
C SER A 47 10.80 4.48 -1.41
N GLY A 48 9.93 4.59 -2.41
CA GLY A 48 9.27 3.44 -3.06
C GLY A 48 7.89 3.09 -2.50
N LYS A 49 7.23 4.01 -1.77
CA LYS A 49 5.91 3.76 -1.15
C LYS A 49 4.82 3.40 -2.15
N SER A 50 4.56 4.25 -3.14
CA SER A 50 3.49 4.04 -4.12
C SER A 50 3.76 2.77 -4.93
N THR A 51 5.02 2.50 -5.24
CA THR A 51 5.45 1.24 -5.85
C THR A 51 5.10 0.01 -4.99
N LEU A 52 5.41 0.04 -3.70
CA LEU A 52 5.05 -1.03 -2.77
C LEU A 52 3.53 -1.16 -2.62
N ALA A 53 2.81 -0.03 -2.60
CA ALA A 53 1.35 -0.02 -2.56
C ALA A 53 0.75 -0.72 -3.79
N GLN A 54 1.27 -0.44 -4.99
CA GLN A 54 0.85 -1.11 -6.22
C GLN A 54 1.08 -2.62 -6.17
N HIS A 55 2.20 -3.08 -5.61
CA HIS A 55 2.46 -4.51 -5.43
C HIS A 55 1.42 -5.17 -4.51
N TYR A 56 1.07 -4.54 -3.39
CA TYR A 56 0.01 -5.04 -2.51
C TYR A 56 -1.38 -4.98 -3.14
N MET A 57 -1.68 -3.94 -3.91
CA MET A 57 -2.95 -3.83 -4.67
C MET A 57 -3.14 -4.98 -5.67
N GLN A 58 -2.05 -5.51 -6.25
CA GLN A 58 -2.10 -6.68 -7.13
C GLN A 58 -2.32 -8.00 -6.37
N SER A 59 -1.92 -8.04 -5.10
CA SER A 59 -1.94 -9.25 -4.27
C SER A 59 -3.19 -9.35 -3.38
N ILE A 60 -3.83 -8.23 -3.07
CA ILE A 60 -4.98 -8.14 -2.17
C ILE A 60 -6.22 -7.79 -3.01
N PRO A 61 -7.13 -8.75 -3.27
CA PRO A 61 -8.35 -8.51 -4.02
C PRO A 61 -9.19 -7.40 -3.40
N ASP A 62 -9.80 -6.57 -4.26
CA ASP A 62 -10.71 -5.48 -3.90
C ASP A 62 -10.16 -4.43 -2.91
N ALA A 63 -8.84 -4.39 -2.70
CA ALA A 63 -8.20 -3.39 -1.87
C ALA A 63 -8.38 -1.98 -2.46
N VAL A 64 -8.47 -0.98 -1.59
CA VAL A 64 -8.55 0.42 -1.97
C VAL A 64 -7.26 1.14 -1.62
N HIS A 65 -6.66 1.79 -2.62
CA HIS A 65 -5.46 2.60 -2.45
C HIS A 65 -5.81 4.04 -2.06
N CYS A 66 -5.31 4.50 -0.92
CA CYS A 66 -5.53 5.85 -0.41
C CYS A 66 -4.19 6.61 -0.31
N GLU A 67 -4.14 7.80 -0.90
CA GLU A 67 -3.01 8.72 -0.77
C GLU A 67 -3.51 10.16 -0.64
N ALA A 68 -2.85 10.95 0.20
CA ALA A 68 -3.09 12.38 0.30
C ALA A 68 -2.71 13.10 -1.00
N ASP A 69 -1.66 12.64 -1.69
CA ASP A 69 -1.19 13.25 -2.94
C ASP A 69 -2.23 13.16 -4.07
N HIS A 70 -3.13 12.17 -4.04
CA HIS A 70 -4.26 12.07 -4.99
C HIS A 70 -5.17 13.30 -4.95
N TYR A 71 -5.24 14.04 -3.83
CA TYR A 71 -6.00 15.28 -3.73
C TYR A 71 -5.48 16.38 -4.67
N PHE A 72 -4.19 16.34 -5.01
CA PHE A 72 -3.56 17.34 -5.87
C PHE A 72 -3.65 16.99 -7.36
N ILE A 73 -4.31 15.90 -7.73
CA ILE A 73 -4.53 15.53 -9.14
C ILE A 73 -5.78 16.26 -9.64
N ASN A 74 -5.63 17.11 -10.65
CA ASN A 74 -6.75 17.83 -11.26
C ASN A 74 -7.59 16.93 -12.20
N LYS A 75 -8.70 17.45 -12.73
CA LYS A 75 -9.59 16.70 -13.65
C LYS A 75 -8.89 16.24 -14.95
N GLN A 76 -7.77 16.88 -15.30
CA GLN A 76 -6.95 16.56 -16.46
C GLN A 76 -5.83 15.55 -16.12
N GLY A 77 -5.79 15.02 -14.90
CA GLY A 77 -4.77 14.07 -14.44
C GLY A 77 -3.42 14.70 -14.07
N GLN A 78 -3.34 16.03 -13.95
CA GLN A 78 -2.09 16.74 -13.67
C GLN A 78 -1.93 16.96 -12.17
N TYR A 79 -0.71 16.76 -11.67
CA TYR A 79 -0.35 17.02 -10.28
C TYR A 79 -0.14 18.53 -10.03
N CYS A 80 -0.88 19.10 -9.09
CA CYS A 80 -0.93 20.53 -8.78
C CYS A 80 -0.84 20.75 -7.26
N TYR A 81 0.37 20.66 -6.71
CA TYR A 81 0.60 20.81 -5.27
C TYR A 81 0.28 22.23 -4.76
N ASP A 82 -0.42 22.31 -3.63
CA ASP A 82 -0.64 23.54 -2.88
C ASP A 82 -0.50 23.26 -1.37
N GLY A 83 0.60 23.73 -0.78
CA GLY A 83 0.92 23.53 0.63
C GLY A 83 -0.18 24.02 1.59
N ARG A 84 -0.98 25.01 1.18
CA ARG A 84 -2.10 25.53 1.99
C ARG A 84 -3.28 24.55 2.07
N LYS A 85 -3.31 23.55 1.20
CA LYS A 85 -4.35 22.53 1.14
C LYS A 85 -3.93 21.19 1.74
N ILE A 86 -2.73 21.09 2.33
CA ILE A 86 -2.22 19.84 2.91
C ILE A 86 -3.17 19.26 3.94
N LYS A 87 -3.72 20.08 4.84
CA LYS A 87 -4.74 19.64 5.80
C LYS A 87 -5.94 18.97 5.10
N ARG A 88 -6.45 19.58 4.02
CA ARG A 88 -7.56 19.04 3.23
C ARG A 88 -7.17 17.77 2.47
N ALA A 89 -5.93 17.67 2.01
CA ALA A 89 -5.42 16.47 1.36
C ALA A 89 -5.37 15.28 2.33
N HIS A 90 -4.96 15.50 3.58
CA HIS A 90 -5.03 14.48 4.62
C HIS A 90 -6.48 14.11 4.95
N GLU A 91 -7.38 15.09 5.12
CA GLU A 91 -8.80 14.84 5.36
C GLU A 91 -9.44 14.01 4.22
N PHE A 92 -9.10 14.31 2.97
CA PHE A 92 -9.52 13.55 1.80
C PHE A 92 -9.03 12.09 1.86
N CYS A 93 -7.74 11.87 2.13
CA CYS A 93 -7.19 10.53 2.28
C CYS A 93 -7.88 9.74 3.41
N GLN A 94 -8.06 10.38 4.57
CA GLN A 94 -8.73 9.77 5.73
C GLN A 94 -10.19 9.44 5.43
N GLN A 95 -10.89 10.28 4.66
CA GLN A 95 -12.27 10.00 4.28
C GLN A 95 -12.38 8.82 3.31
N ASN A 96 -11.46 8.71 2.35
CA ASN A 96 -11.41 7.56 1.45
C ASN A 96 -11.14 6.25 2.21
N MET A 97 -10.23 6.30 3.19
CA MET A 97 -9.97 5.19 4.10
C MET A 97 -11.24 4.79 4.87
N ARG A 98 -11.92 5.75 5.53
CA ARG A 98 -13.19 5.48 6.24
C ARG A 98 -14.25 4.86 5.33
N ASN A 99 -14.43 5.42 4.13
CA ASN A 99 -15.42 4.93 3.18
C ASN A 99 -15.13 3.47 2.78
N ALA A 100 -13.87 3.13 2.50
CA ALA A 100 -13.48 1.77 2.13
C ALA A 100 -13.64 0.78 3.30
N LEU A 101 -13.18 1.14 4.50
CA LEU A 101 -13.33 0.31 5.70
C LEU A 101 -14.80 0.07 6.05
N SER A 102 -15.66 1.08 5.91
CA SER A 102 -17.11 0.94 6.13
C SER A 102 -17.80 -0.02 5.15
N GLN A 103 -17.16 -0.30 4.01
CA GLN A 103 -17.63 -1.27 3.02
C GLN A 103 -17.01 -2.66 3.22
N GLY A 104 -16.23 -2.87 4.30
CA GLY A 104 -15.52 -4.11 4.56
C GLY A 104 -14.37 -4.38 3.60
N LYS A 105 -13.81 -3.33 2.94
CA LYS A 105 -12.70 -3.47 2.01
C LYS A 105 -11.37 -3.32 2.71
N SER A 106 -10.37 -4.07 2.25
CA SER A 106 -8.98 -3.83 2.63
C SER A 106 -8.51 -2.47 2.12
N VAL A 107 -7.62 -1.82 2.87
CA VAL A 107 -7.11 -0.49 2.54
C VAL A 107 -5.59 -0.48 2.58
N ILE A 108 -5.00 0.17 1.58
CA ILE A 108 -3.56 0.43 1.52
C ILE A 108 -3.39 1.94 1.49
N VAL A 109 -2.76 2.50 2.52
CA VAL A 109 -2.41 3.92 2.61
C VAL A 109 -0.92 4.06 2.33
N SER A 110 -0.49 4.94 1.42
CA SER A 110 0.94 5.17 1.14
C SER A 110 1.36 6.65 1.18
N ASN A 111 1.14 7.27 2.35
CA ASN A 111 1.52 8.65 2.60
C ASN A 111 2.96 8.77 3.07
N THR A 112 3.53 9.98 3.06
CA THR A 112 4.84 10.22 3.67
C THR A 112 4.78 10.01 5.18
N SER A 113 3.76 10.59 5.83
CA SER A 113 3.46 10.50 7.26
C SER A 113 4.71 10.51 8.13
N ILE A 114 5.48 11.59 7.98
CA ILE A 114 6.82 11.77 8.57
C ILE A 114 6.70 11.99 10.08
N ARG A 115 5.62 12.65 10.53
CA ARG A 115 5.36 12.92 11.94
C ARG A 115 4.42 11.87 12.53
N LEU A 116 4.59 11.55 13.80
CA LEU A 116 3.74 10.57 14.49
C LEU A 116 2.28 11.05 14.58
N TRP A 117 2.02 12.34 14.73
CA TRP A 117 0.63 12.83 14.72
C TRP A 117 -0.11 12.53 13.40
N GLU A 118 0.60 12.47 12.27
CA GLU A 118 0.02 12.06 10.98
C GLU A 118 -0.28 10.56 10.97
N LEU A 119 0.53 9.74 11.67
CA LEU A 119 0.23 8.32 11.88
C LEU A 119 -0.99 8.14 12.76
N THR A 120 -1.01 8.81 13.91
CA THR A 120 -2.05 8.67 14.93
C THR A 120 -3.42 8.88 14.32
N ALA A 121 -3.59 9.88 13.45
CA ALA A 121 -4.86 10.09 12.75
C ALA A 121 -5.33 8.90 11.89
N LEU A 122 -4.41 8.10 11.33
CA LEU A 122 -4.74 6.87 10.60
C LEU A 122 -5.02 5.70 11.56
N LEU A 123 -4.26 5.61 12.66
CA LEU A 123 -4.45 4.59 13.71
C LEU A 123 -5.79 4.75 14.42
N ASP A 124 -6.20 5.99 14.72
CA ASP A 124 -7.48 6.28 15.34
C ASP A 124 -8.65 5.83 14.44
N ILE A 125 -8.50 6.01 13.12
CA ILE A 125 -9.48 5.49 12.15
C ILE A 125 -9.47 3.96 12.21
N ALA A 126 -8.31 3.32 12.14
CA ALA A 126 -8.22 1.86 12.21
C ALA A 126 -8.90 1.28 13.46
N ALA A 127 -8.64 1.88 14.62
CA ALA A 127 -9.23 1.51 15.91
C ALA A 127 -10.76 1.65 15.90
N SER A 128 -11.31 2.67 15.22
CA SER A 128 -12.77 2.84 15.11
C SER A 128 -13.49 1.74 14.32
N TYR A 129 -12.73 0.91 13.59
CA TYR A 129 -13.23 -0.26 12.85
C TYR A 129 -12.73 -1.59 13.45
N ASP A 130 -12.11 -1.57 14.63
CA ASP A 130 -11.49 -2.75 15.28
C ASP A 130 -10.43 -3.46 14.41
N ILE A 131 -9.71 -2.69 13.58
CA ILE A 131 -8.67 -3.22 12.69
C ILE A 131 -7.30 -2.87 13.25
N THR A 132 -6.43 -3.88 13.38
CA THR A 132 -5.01 -3.66 13.69
C THR A 132 -4.24 -3.41 12.39
N PRO A 133 -3.69 -2.21 12.16
CA PRO A 133 -2.97 -1.92 10.92
C PRO A 133 -1.56 -2.52 10.93
N HIS A 134 -1.09 -2.94 9.75
CA HIS A 134 0.32 -3.22 9.54
C HIS A 134 1.04 -1.96 9.05
N ILE A 135 2.01 -1.50 9.83
CA ILE A 135 2.76 -0.28 9.55
C ILE A 135 4.08 -0.67 8.88
N ILE A 136 4.36 -0.09 7.71
CA ILE A 136 5.56 -0.37 6.92
C ILE A 136 6.32 0.93 6.67
N HIS A 137 7.52 1.05 7.22
CA HIS A 137 8.49 2.08 6.89
C HIS A 137 9.29 1.69 5.65
N CYS A 138 8.95 2.32 4.52
CA CYS A 138 9.62 2.14 3.24
C CYS A 138 10.86 3.04 3.16
N ARG A 139 12.05 2.43 3.01
CA ARG A 139 13.38 3.05 3.13
C ARG A 139 14.21 3.00 1.83
N GLY A 140 13.56 2.91 0.68
CA GLY A 140 14.24 2.99 -0.62
C GLY A 140 14.92 4.35 -0.84
N GLN A 141 15.77 4.39 -1.86
CA GLN A 141 16.48 5.60 -2.28
C GLN A 141 16.36 5.72 -3.80
N PHE A 142 15.24 6.26 -4.26
CA PHE A 142 14.95 6.51 -5.66
C PHE A 142 14.65 7.99 -5.90
N THR A 143 14.74 8.43 -7.15
CA THR A 143 14.31 9.77 -7.54
C THR A 143 12.80 9.90 -7.36
N SER A 144 12.34 10.96 -6.67
CA SER A 144 10.92 11.24 -6.51
C SER A 144 10.30 11.64 -7.85
N MET A 145 9.15 11.04 -8.20
CA MET A 145 8.38 11.42 -9.39
C MET A 145 7.83 12.86 -9.31
N HIS A 146 7.69 13.41 -8.10
CA HIS A 146 7.18 14.77 -7.88
C HIS A 146 8.28 15.83 -7.88
N ASN A 147 9.51 15.47 -8.27
CA ASN A 147 10.67 16.35 -8.37
C ASN A 147 10.90 17.23 -7.12
N VAL A 148 10.66 16.66 -5.94
CA VAL A 148 10.86 17.33 -4.65
C VAL A 148 12.36 17.63 -4.49
N PRO A 149 12.75 18.89 -4.22
CA PRO A 149 14.15 19.25 -4.04
C PRO A 149 14.87 18.41 -2.98
N ALA A 150 16.14 18.07 -3.23
CA ALA A 150 16.90 17.15 -2.38
C ALA A 150 17.07 17.66 -0.94
N ASP A 151 17.17 18.98 -0.74
CA ASP A 151 17.25 19.60 0.58
C ASP A 151 15.94 19.43 1.37
N ILE A 152 14.79 19.47 0.69
CA ILE A 152 13.48 19.19 1.30
C ILE A 152 13.39 17.72 1.68
N VAL A 153 13.80 16.80 0.80
CA VAL A 153 13.82 15.36 1.11
C VAL A 153 14.72 15.06 2.31
N ALA A 154 15.91 15.66 2.37
CA ALA A 154 16.83 15.52 3.51
C ALA A 154 16.20 16.05 4.81
N ARG A 155 15.54 17.21 4.76
CA ARG A 155 14.82 17.77 5.92
C ARG A 155 13.69 16.87 6.40
N MET A 156 12.94 16.26 5.46
CA MET A 156 11.89 15.29 5.79
C MET A 156 12.48 14.04 6.43
N ALA A 157 13.61 13.54 5.94
CA ALA A 157 14.29 12.37 6.51
C ALA A 157 14.75 12.63 7.96
N LEU A 158 15.34 13.81 8.23
CA LEU A 158 15.74 14.22 9.58
C LEU A 158 14.55 14.43 10.53
N SER A 159 13.39 14.72 9.97
CA SER A 159 12.15 14.96 10.72
C SER A 159 11.33 13.70 10.98
N TYR A 160 11.78 12.54 10.49
CA TYR A 160 11.02 11.29 10.58
C TYR A 160 10.95 10.80 12.02
N GLU A 161 9.74 10.55 12.49
CA GLU A 161 9.45 10.01 13.81
C GLU A 161 8.95 8.57 13.67
N ALA A 162 9.76 7.61 14.13
CA ALA A 162 9.47 6.19 14.02
C ALA A 162 8.40 5.75 15.03
N HIS A 163 7.53 4.83 14.60
CA HIS A 163 6.62 4.12 15.48
C HIS A 163 7.23 2.78 15.93
N PRO A 164 7.11 2.36 17.19
CA PRO A 164 7.75 1.13 17.69
C PRO A 164 7.28 -0.13 16.94
N ASP A 165 6.02 -0.17 16.50
CA ASP A 165 5.44 -1.33 15.81
C ASP A 165 5.62 -1.29 14.28
N GLU A 166 6.42 -0.37 13.74
CA GLU A 166 6.66 -0.32 12.30
C GLU A 166 7.67 -1.36 11.82
N THR A 167 7.34 -2.04 10.72
CA THR A 167 8.26 -2.93 10.02
C THR A 167 9.05 -2.16 8.97
N CYS A 168 10.34 -2.46 8.81
CA CYS A 168 11.17 -1.82 7.79
C CYS A 168 11.10 -2.59 6.46
N TYR A 169 10.85 -1.89 5.37
CA TYR A 169 10.98 -2.41 4.01
C TYR A 169 12.04 -1.61 3.23
N LYS A 170 13.06 -2.30 2.72
CA LYS A 170 14.08 -1.72 1.84
C LYS A 170 13.99 -2.38 0.46
N PRO A 171 13.47 -1.69 -0.56
CA PRO A 171 13.45 -2.22 -1.92
C PRO A 171 14.89 -2.37 -2.45
N SER A 172 15.20 -3.54 -3.00
CA SER A 172 16.46 -3.81 -3.68
C SER A 172 16.33 -3.64 -5.19
N PHE A 173 17.32 -3.01 -5.84
CA PHE A 173 17.35 -2.80 -7.30
C PHE A 173 17.23 -4.10 -8.13
N LEU A 174 17.55 -5.25 -7.53
CA LEU A 174 17.57 -6.56 -8.19
C LEU A 174 16.19 -7.16 -8.52
N SER A 175 15.08 -6.53 -8.11
CA SER A 175 13.73 -6.99 -8.48
C SER A 175 13.13 -6.26 -9.68
N TYR A 176 13.86 -5.33 -10.32
CA TYR A 176 13.35 -4.46 -11.38
C TYR A 176 13.77 -4.79 -12.81
N ASN A 177 14.65 -5.78 -13.01
CA ASN A 177 14.96 -6.28 -14.35
C ASN A 177 14.14 -7.53 -14.66
N CYS A 178 12.85 -7.33 -14.90
CA CYS A 178 12.10 -8.25 -15.74
C CYS A 178 11.25 -7.39 -16.69
N ASN A 179 11.50 -7.55 -17.99
CA ASN A 179 10.73 -7.03 -19.13
C ASN A 179 11.15 -5.70 -19.77
N LYS A 180 12.45 -5.42 -19.95
CA LYS A 180 12.90 -4.59 -21.10
C LYS A 180 14.27 -5.01 -21.64
N THR A 181 14.22 -5.99 -22.56
CA THR A 181 15.14 -6.22 -23.68
C THR A 181 14.45 -7.30 -24.52
N GLU A 182 14.25 -7.24 -25.83
CA GLU A 182 14.46 -6.27 -26.91
C GLU A 182 13.62 -6.86 -28.09
N ILE A 183 13.33 -6.06 -29.11
CA ILE A 183 12.64 -6.50 -30.35
C ILE A 183 13.54 -7.48 -31.11
#